data_AF-A0AB40CEU1-F1
#
_entry.id   AF-A0AB40CEU1-F1
#
_cell.length_a   1.000
_cell.length_b   1.000
_cell.length_c   1.000
_cell.angle_alpha   90.00
_cell.angle_beta   90.00
_cell.angle_gamma   90.00
#
_symmetry.space_group_name_H-M   'P 1'
#
loop_
_entity.id
_entity.type
_entity.pdbx_description
1 polymer ?
#
loop_
_entity_poly.entity_id
_entity_poly.type
_entity_poly.pdbx_seq_one_letter_code
_entity_poly.pdbx_strand_id
1 'polypeptide(L)'
;MSSTMEQGFLRHCFCKHCNIELTFIHLLRSTMYGYYEVKNTFKMILAFQDPTEWPLIEPLPSYGRGRERNGSRHISLIHGNGLSDVVITGGKKSNSRPSTWDSRALLLGYTNIGGQNGSIDGQGRMWWDLWWNRTLKYTRGHLLELMNSKNILIFNLTFLNSPFWTIHPVYCSNVVVKNVTILAPLNSPNTDGIDPDSSSTVCIEDCYIESGDDLVAVKSGWDQYGIAMARPSTNIVIRRVSGTTPTCSGVGIGSEMSGGISNILVQDLHVWDSAAAVRFKTDQGRGGYITNITISNVTMERIKIPIRISRGSNDHSDENWDPKALPRISNIVIANIIGVDIKKAPVLEGIEGTMFDGICFRNVNLSVERSKAKWKCEYVGGEAYDVFPLPCEEFRNSSSSSWCLQT
;
A
#
# COMPACT_ATOMS: atom_id res chain seq x y z
N MET A 1 -11.62 -46.46 -31.59
CA MET A 1 -10.20 -46.15 -31.27
C MET A 1 -9.92 -44.74 -31.77
N SER A 2 -9.26 -43.92 -30.92
CA SER A 2 -9.00 -42.47 -31.08
C SER A 2 -10.26 -41.59 -30.97
N SER A 3 -10.35 -40.47 -30.25
CA SER A 3 -9.50 -39.72 -29.31
C SER A 3 -10.33 -38.49 -28.91
N THR A 4 -10.34 -38.09 -27.63
CA THR A 4 -10.12 -36.70 -27.17
C THR A 4 -10.32 -36.63 -25.65
N MET A 5 -9.28 -36.17 -24.95
CA MET A 5 -9.35 -35.67 -23.58
C MET A 5 -10.34 -34.50 -23.51
N GLU A 6 -11.34 -34.57 -22.63
CA GLU A 6 -12.09 -33.38 -22.22
C GLU A 6 -11.32 -32.67 -21.10
N GLN A 7 -10.87 -31.47 -21.43
CA GLN A 7 -10.13 -30.55 -20.57
C GLN A 7 -11.00 -30.08 -19.41
N GLY A 8 -10.54 -30.30 -18.17
CA GLY A 8 -11.04 -29.56 -17.02
C GLY A 8 -10.68 -28.07 -17.17
N PHE A 9 -11.67 -27.18 -17.07
CA PHE A 9 -11.44 -25.74 -17.10
C PHE A 9 -10.83 -25.26 -15.77
N LEU A 10 -9.50 -25.16 -15.71
CA LEU A 10 -8.80 -24.27 -14.77
C LEU A 10 -9.13 -22.82 -15.15
N ARG A 11 -9.64 -22.02 -14.20
CA ARG A 11 -9.73 -20.56 -14.38
C ARG A 11 -8.60 -19.90 -13.59
N HIS A 12 -7.55 -19.55 -14.30
CA HIS A 12 -6.42 -18.80 -13.76
C HIS A 12 -6.75 -17.30 -13.74
N CYS A 13 -6.86 -16.68 -12.57
CA CYS A 13 -6.70 -15.23 -12.45
C CYS A 13 -5.20 -14.96 -12.52
N PHE A 14 -4.70 -14.82 -13.75
CA PHE A 14 -3.27 -14.75 -14.02
C PHE A 14 -2.84 -13.29 -14.07
N CYS A 15 -2.15 -12.80 -13.04
CA CYS A 15 -1.33 -11.61 -13.21
C CYS A 15 -0.07 -12.03 -13.98
N LYS A 16 -0.11 -11.92 -15.31
CA LYS A 16 0.96 -12.36 -16.24
C LYS A 16 2.37 -11.89 -15.91
N HIS A 17 2.51 -10.85 -15.08
CA HIS A 17 3.82 -10.28 -14.71
C HIS A 17 4.21 -10.56 -13.24
N CYS A 18 3.30 -11.06 -12.40
CA CYS A 18 3.62 -11.46 -11.02
C CYS A 18 3.83 -12.98 -10.87
N ASN A 19 3.66 -13.79 -11.93
CA ASN A 19 3.59 -15.25 -11.85
C ASN A 19 2.61 -15.76 -10.76
N ILE A 20 1.55 -14.99 -10.51
CA ILE A 20 0.50 -15.36 -9.56
C ILE A 20 -0.56 -16.14 -10.32
N GLU A 21 -0.66 -17.43 -10.02
CA GLU A 21 -1.69 -18.33 -10.47
C GLU A 21 -2.52 -18.76 -9.25
N LEU A 22 -3.66 -18.09 -9.02
CA LEU A 22 -4.59 -18.48 -7.97
C LEU A 22 -5.25 -19.81 -8.37
N THR A 23 -4.86 -20.90 -7.70
CA THR A 23 -5.50 -22.21 -7.80
C THR A 23 -6.36 -22.42 -6.55
N PHE A 24 -7.68 -22.40 -6.72
CA PHE A 24 -8.65 -22.60 -5.63
C PHE A 24 -8.75 -24.10 -5.31
N ILE A 25 -8.44 -24.51 -4.07
CA ILE A 25 -8.56 -25.90 -3.60
C ILE A 25 -9.34 -25.90 -2.27
N HIS A 26 -10.51 -26.55 -2.27
CA HIS A 26 -11.41 -26.65 -1.12
C HIS A 26 -10.76 -27.18 0.15
N LEU A 27 -10.96 -26.53 1.32
CA LEU A 27 -10.99 -27.13 2.67
C LEU A 27 -11.50 -26.17 3.78
N LEU A 28 -12.09 -26.73 4.85
CA LEU A 28 -13.09 -26.17 5.82
C LEU A 28 -12.59 -25.23 6.96
N ARG A 29 -13.50 -24.31 7.39
CA ARG A 29 -13.60 -23.50 8.64
C ARG A 29 -12.75 -22.21 8.82
N SER A 30 -13.39 -21.02 8.73
CA SER A 30 -13.03 -19.80 9.47
C SER A 30 -14.16 -18.75 9.43
N THR A 31 -14.29 -17.95 10.50
CA THR A 31 -15.37 -16.97 10.74
C THR A 31 -14.94 -15.57 10.28
N MET A 32 -15.83 -14.86 9.57
CA MET A 32 -15.61 -13.48 9.15
C MET A 32 -16.75 -12.61 9.70
N TYR A 33 -16.44 -11.41 10.20
CA TYR A 33 -17.40 -10.49 10.83
C TYR A 33 -17.54 -9.23 9.98
N GLY A 34 -18.76 -8.71 9.90
CA GLY A 34 -19.05 -7.44 9.24
C GLY A 34 -20.10 -6.64 10.01
N TYR A 35 -19.87 -5.35 10.22
CA TYR A 35 -20.70 -4.46 11.04
C TYR A 35 -21.34 -3.37 10.17
N TYR A 36 -22.33 -3.75 9.36
CA TYR A 36 -22.90 -2.86 8.35
C TYR A 36 -24.42 -2.98 8.22
N GLU A 37 -25.03 -1.92 7.69
CA GLU A 37 -26.37 -1.96 7.13
C GLU A 37 -26.29 -2.14 5.60
N VAL A 38 -27.15 -2.99 5.02
CA VAL A 38 -27.28 -3.13 3.57
C VAL A 38 -28.46 -2.29 3.09
N LYS A 39 -28.20 -1.18 2.39
CA LYS A 39 -29.27 -0.42 1.72
C LYS A 39 -29.57 -0.99 0.34
N ASN A 40 -30.63 -1.79 0.27
CA ASN A 40 -31.06 -2.52 -0.92
C ASN A 40 -31.36 -1.64 -2.14
N THR A 41 -31.65 -0.35 -1.95
CA THR A 41 -31.96 0.60 -3.04
C THR A 41 -30.72 1.05 -3.83
N PHE A 42 -29.52 0.98 -3.26
CA PHE A 42 -28.27 1.45 -3.88
C PHE A 42 -27.11 0.43 -3.89
N LYS A 43 -27.31 -0.78 -3.34
CA LYS A 43 -26.33 -1.89 -3.31
C LYS A 43 -24.96 -1.43 -2.80
N MET A 44 -25.04 -0.77 -1.66
CA MET A 44 -23.93 -0.17 -0.93
C MET A 44 -23.90 -0.78 0.47
N ILE A 45 -22.71 -1.19 0.91
CA ILE A 45 -22.45 -1.55 2.31
C ILE A 45 -22.16 -0.26 3.06
N LEU A 46 -22.92 0.04 4.11
CA LEU A 46 -22.74 1.23 4.94
C LEU A 46 -22.26 0.85 6.33
N ALA A 47 -21.17 1.46 6.77
CA ALA A 47 -20.69 1.29 8.13
C ALA A 47 -21.59 1.99 9.17
N PHE A 48 -21.70 1.43 10.38
CA PHE A 48 -22.42 2.11 11.46
C PHE A 48 -21.75 3.43 11.89
N GLN A 49 -22.57 4.43 12.20
CA GLN A 49 -22.14 5.75 12.70
C GLN A 49 -22.21 5.86 14.23
N ASP A 50 -21.94 4.76 14.91
CA ASP A 50 -21.80 4.71 16.37
C ASP A 50 -20.51 3.95 16.68
N PRO A 51 -19.50 4.56 17.34
CA PRO A 51 -18.25 3.87 17.67
C PRO A 51 -18.45 2.64 18.57
N THR A 52 -19.55 2.56 19.31
CA THR A 52 -19.86 1.43 20.20
C THR A 52 -20.25 0.17 19.44
N GLU A 53 -20.69 0.30 18.18
CA GLU A 53 -20.99 -0.81 17.25
C GLU A 53 -19.73 -1.40 16.59
N TRP A 54 -18.56 -0.88 16.93
CA TRP A 54 -17.27 -1.36 16.45
C TRP A 54 -16.51 -1.98 17.62
N PRO A 55 -16.65 -3.30 17.87
CA PRO A 55 -15.99 -3.95 19.00
C PRO A 55 -14.49 -3.69 19.07
N LEU A 56 -13.97 -3.65 20.29
CA LEU A 56 -12.54 -3.53 20.51
C LEU A 56 -11.87 -4.88 20.35
N ILE A 57 -10.73 -4.86 19.67
CA ILE A 57 -9.83 -6.00 19.50
C ILE A 57 -8.41 -5.60 19.90
N GLU A 58 -7.59 -6.63 20.13
CA GLU A 58 -6.18 -6.41 20.42
C GLU A 58 -5.46 -5.70 19.25
N PRO A 59 -4.42 -4.93 19.56
CA PRO A 59 -3.51 -4.39 18.55
C PRO A 59 -2.88 -5.46 17.68
N LEU A 60 -2.30 -5.03 16.56
CA LEU A 60 -1.48 -5.91 15.74
C LEU A 60 -0.23 -6.33 16.53
N PRO A 61 0.11 -7.63 16.58
CA PRO A 61 1.29 -8.10 17.29
C PRO A 61 2.58 -7.42 16.84
N SER A 62 2.71 -7.07 15.55
CA SER A 62 3.88 -6.35 15.01
C SER A 62 3.90 -4.84 15.30
N TYR A 63 2.91 -4.31 16.03
CA TYR A 63 2.82 -2.89 16.39
C TYR A 63 2.87 -2.65 17.91
N GLY A 64 2.58 -3.67 18.73
CA GLY A 64 2.56 -3.59 20.19
C GLY A 64 1.39 -2.80 20.79
N ARG A 65 0.86 -1.80 20.08
CA ARG A 65 -0.30 -0.99 20.47
C ARG A 65 -1.11 -0.50 19.27
N GLY A 66 -2.27 0.10 19.55
CA GLY A 66 -3.00 0.86 18.54
C GLY A 66 -2.15 1.98 17.92
N ARG A 67 -2.25 2.14 16.60
CA ARG A 67 -1.44 3.09 15.81
C ARG A 67 -1.63 4.54 16.24
N GLU A 68 -2.85 4.90 16.65
CA GLU A 68 -3.22 6.28 17.01
C GLU A 68 -3.29 6.50 18.52
N ARG A 69 -3.68 5.45 19.26
CA ARG A 69 -3.92 5.47 20.70
C ARG A 69 -3.37 4.21 21.34
N ASN A 70 -2.87 4.35 22.57
CA ASN A 70 -2.42 3.23 23.38
C ASN A 70 -3.61 2.31 23.74
N GLY A 71 -3.33 1.02 23.93
CA GLY A 71 -4.34 0.00 24.21
C GLY A 71 -5.00 -0.56 22.95
N SER A 72 -6.21 -1.10 23.11
CA SER A 72 -7.00 -1.77 22.07
C SER A 72 -7.37 -0.84 20.90
N ARG A 73 -7.86 -1.44 19.82
CA ARG A 73 -8.36 -0.73 18.63
C ARG A 73 -9.76 -1.20 18.28
N HIS A 74 -10.52 -0.37 17.58
CA HIS A 74 -11.76 -0.80 16.97
C HIS A 74 -11.47 -1.83 15.85
N ILE A 75 -12.30 -2.87 15.76
CA ILE A 75 -12.28 -3.83 14.65
C ILE A 75 -12.51 -3.13 13.31
N SER A 76 -12.16 -3.75 12.20
CA SER A 76 -12.42 -3.21 10.86
C SER A 76 -13.88 -3.43 10.44
N LEU A 77 -14.41 -2.62 9.51
CA LEU A 77 -15.80 -2.78 9.04
C LEU A 77 -16.03 -4.17 8.45
N ILE A 78 -15.11 -4.59 7.59
CA ILE A 78 -14.99 -5.96 7.11
C ILE A 78 -13.67 -6.52 7.66
N HIS A 79 -13.77 -7.54 8.51
CA HIS A 79 -12.62 -8.14 9.15
C HIS A 79 -12.61 -9.66 8.94
N GLY A 80 -11.50 -10.17 8.40
CA GLY A 80 -11.24 -11.60 8.24
C GLY A 80 -9.91 -12.00 8.84
N ASN A 81 -9.84 -13.16 9.49
CA ASN A 81 -8.60 -13.69 10.06
C ASN A 81 -8.47 -15.19 9.77
N GLY A 82 -7.31 -15.64 9.26
CA GLY A 82 -7.07 -17.05 8.97
C GLY A 82 -7.92 -17.58 7.80
N LEU A 83 -8.25 -16.73 6.83
CA LEU A 83 -9.07 -17.10 5.69
C LEU A 83 -8.19 -17.67 4.55
N SER A 84 -8.80 -18.51 3.71
CA SER A 84 -8.21 -18.98 2.46
C SER A 84 -9.23 -18.85 1.35
N ASP A 85 -8.78 -18.54 0.14
CA ASP A 85 -9.63 -18.47 -1.07
C ASP A 85 -10.72 -17.40 -0.94
N VAL A 86 -10.31 -16.18 -0.57
CA VAL A 86 -11.19 -15.04 -0.33
C VAL A 86 -11.40 -14.25 -1.63
N VAL A 87 -12.65 -13.98 -1.98
CA VAL A 87 -12.99 -13.15 -3.13
C VAL A 87 -13.97 -12.06 -2.71
N ILE A 88 -13.61 -10.79 -2.86
CA ILE A 88 -14.46 -9.62 -2.59
C ILE A 88 -14.62 -8.85 -3.90
N THR A 89 -15.84 -8.74 -4.44
CA THR A 89 -16.03 -8.14 -5.77
C THR A 89 -17.36 -7.44 -5.98
N GLY A 90 -17.40 -6.41 -6.83
CA GLY A 90 -18.60 -5.68 -7.26
C GLY A 90 -18.85 -5.83 -8.76
N GLY A 91 -19.50 -6.92 -9.18
CA GLY A 91 -19.78 -7.19 -10.61
C GLY A 91 -20.82 -8.28 -10.82
N LYS A 92 -21.36 -8.40 -12.06
CA LYS A 92 -22.47 -9.34 -12.36
C LYS A 92 -21.97 -10.75 -12.05
N LYS A 93 -22.85 -11.56 -11.43
CA LYS A 93 -22.78 -13.02 -11.56
C LYS A 93 -22.72 -13.30 -13.07
N SER A 94 -21.53 -13.55 -13.63
CA SER A 94 -21.47 -13.98 -15.02
C SER A 94 -22.18 -15.33 -15.08
N ASN A 95 -23.12 -15.50 -16.01
CA ASN A 95 -23.77 -16.80 -16.28
C ASN A 95 -22.78 -17.89 -16.75
N SER A 96 -21.48 -17.59 -16.80
CA SER A 96 -20.42 -18.59 -16.92
C SER A 96 -20.03 -19.10 -15.53
N ARG A 97 -20.95 -19.79 -14.85
CA ARG A 97 -20.63 -20.62 -13.68
C ARG A 97 -20.04 -21.93 -14.22
N PRO A 98 -18.74 -22.25 -14.07
CA PRO A 98 -18.33 -23.64 -14.11
C PRO A 98 -19.05 -24.36 -12.97
N SER A 99 -19.55 -25.56 -13.22
CA SER A 99 -20.25 -26.42 -12.25
C SER A 99 -19.42 -26.85 -11.03
N THR A 100 -18.22 -26.29 -10.83
CA THR A 100 -17.23 -26.68 -9.82
C THR A 100 -17.07 -25.67 -8.67
N TRP A 101 -17.86 -24.59 -8.62
CA TRP A 101 -17.77 -23.58 -7.56
C TRP A 101 -18.73 -23.91 -6.41
N ASP A 102 -18.26 -24.67 -5.41
CA ASP A 102 -19.01 -24.96 -4.19
C ASP A 102 -18.50 -24.19 -2.95
N SER A 103 -19.46 -23.59 -2.23
CA SER A 103 -19.43 -23.08 -0.86
C SER A 103 -18.08 -22.74 -0.17
N ARG A 104 -17.62 -21.47 -0.34
CA ARG A 104 -17.10 -20.56 0.74
C ARG A 104 -16.44 -19.24 0.27
N ALA A 105 -16.62 -18.83 -0.98
CA ALA A 105 -16.35 -17.45 -1.36
C ALA A 105 -17.35 -16.51 -0.66
N LEU A 106 -16.86 -15.56 0.13
CA LEU A 106 -17.68 -14.43 0.57
C LEU A 106 -17.90 -13.48 -0.60
N LEU A 107 -18.83 -13.83 -1.48
CA LEU A 107 -19.29 -12.94 -2.53
C LEU A 107 -20.09 -11.78 -1.91
N LEU A 108 -19.45 -10.65 -1.59
CA LEU A 108 -20.15 -9.36 -1.41
C LEU A 108 -20.57 -8.75 -2.76
N GLY A 109 -20.95 -9.61 -3.71
CA GLY A 109 -21.26 -9.25 -5.09
C GLY A 109 -22.73 -8.92 -5.25
N TYR A 110 -23.05 -7.62 -5.29
CA TYR A 110 -24.37 -7.15 -5.67
C TYR A 110 -24.26 -6.07 -6.76
N THR A 111 -24.64 -6.40 -7.99
CA THR A 111 -24.62 -5.45 -9.11
C THR A 111 -25.79 -4.50 -9.14
N ASN A 112 -25.51 -3.23 -9.43
CA ASN A 112 -26.53 -2.29 -9.86
C ASN A 112 -27.22 -2.73 -11.15
N ILE A 113 -28.54 -2.49 -11.22
CA ILE A 113 -29.27 -2.43 -12.47
C ILE A 113 -28.82 -1.11 -13.11
N GLY A 114 -27.81 -1.14 -13.99
CA GLY A 114 -27.24 0.07 -14.60
C GLY A 114 -25.74 0.03 -14.94
N GLY A 115 -25.00 -1.03 -14.56
CA GLY A 115 -23.60 -1.21 -15.00
C GLY A 115 -22.51 -0.56 -14.13
N GLN A 116 -22.84 -0.10 -12.91
CA GLN A 116 -21.86 0.44 -11.95
C GLN A 116 -21.30 -0.65 -11.01
N ASN A 117 -20.04 -0.49 -10.56
CA ASN A 117 -19.38 -1.33 -9.56
C ASN A 117 -20.13 -1.30 -8.21
N GLY A 118 -19.97 -2.34 -7.39
CA GLY A 118 -20.47 -2.35 -6.01
C GLY A 118 -19.66 -1.43 -5.11
N SER A 119 -20.30 -0.85 -4.08
CA SER A 119 -19.65 0.14 -3.19
C SER A 119 -19.65 -0.26 -1.72
N ILE A 120 -18.57 0.06 -1.02
CA ILE A 120 -18.41 -0.10 0.43
C ILE A 120 -18.07 1.28 1.00
N ASP A 121 -18.96 1.86 1.81
CA ASP A 121 -18.79 3.18 2.40
C ASP A 121 -18.58 3.08 3.91
N GLY A 122 -17.42 3.53 4.35
CA GLY A 122 -17.00 3.59 5.74
C GLY A 122 -17.71 4.65 6.57
N GLN A 123 -18.44 5.57 5.95
CA GLN A 123 -19.08 6.73 6.57
C GLN A 123 -18.15 7.47 7.55
N GLY A 124 -16.87 7.62 7.17
CA GLY A 124 -15.76 7.97 8.05
C GLY A 124 -15.84 9.34 8.75
N ARG A 125 -16.76 10.23 8.37
CA ARG A 125 -16.87 11.59 8.92
C ARG A 125 -16.89 11.63 10.44
N MET A 126 -17.70 10.79 11.07
CA MET A 126 -17.76 10.70 12.54
C MET A 126 -16.38 10.43 13.14
N TRP A 127 -15.63 9.50 12.56
CA TRP A 127 -14.30 9.12 13.02
C TRP A 127 -13.28 10.23 12.82
N TRP A 128 -13.36 10.95 11.69
CA TRP A 128 -12.49 12.09 11.40
C TRP A 128 -12.78 13.27 12.34
N ASP A 129 -14.04 13.53 12.69
CA ASP A 129 -14.41 14.57 13.65
C ASP A 129 -13.85 14.25 15.04
N LEU A 130 -13.91 12.98 15.49
CA LEU A 130 -13.27 12.55 16.73
C LEU A 130 -11.74 12.69 16.69
N TRP A 131 -11.14 12.44 15.53
CA TRP A 131 -9.70 12.58 15.33
C TRP A 131 -9.24 14.04 15.43
N TRP A 132 -9.88 14.93 14.66
CA TRP A 132 -9.57 16.36 14.64
C TRP A 132 -9.82 17.02 16.00
N ASN A 133 -10.89 16.62 16.69
CA ASN A 133 -11.19 17.08 18.05
C ASN A 133 -10.32 16.42 19.14
N ARG A 134 -9.45 15.48 18.76
CA ARG A 134 -8.55 14.72 19.66
C ARG A 134 -9.30 13.94 20.75
N THR A 135 -10.53 13.52 20.49
CA THR A 135 -11.41 12.81 21.44
C THR A 135 -11.46 11.30 21.23
N LEU A 136 -10.74 10.76 20.25
CA LEU A 136 -10.58 9.31 20.07
C LEU A 136 -10.02 8.66 21.35
N LYS A 137 -10.76 7.69 21.90
CA LYS A 137 -10.32 6.87 23.04
C LYS A 137 -9.43 5.69 22.60
N TYR A 138 -9.77 5.08 21.47
CA TYR A 138 -9.08 3.93 20.89
C TYR A 138 -8.68 4.23 19.44
N THR A 139 -7.78 3.43 18.88
CA THR A 139 -7.41 3.53 17.46
C THR A 139 -8.60 3.16 16.59
N ARG A 140 -8.84 3.92 15.52
CA ARG A 140 -9.95 3.71 14.58
C ARG A 140 -9.79 2.38 13.83
N GLY A 141 -10.92 1.77 13.46
CA GLY A 141 -10.96 0.57 12.64
C GLY A 141 -10.68 0.85 11.16
N HIS A 142 -10.17 -0.13 10.43
CA HIS A 142 -9.99 -0.01 8.96
C HIS A 142 -11.32 -0.23 8.24
N LEU A 143 -11.36 0.06 6.93
CA LEU A 143 -12.52 -0.31 6.13
C LEU A 143 -12.54 -1.81 5.80
N LEU A 144 -11.44 -2.34 5.26
CA LEU A 144 -11.27 -3.75 4.97
C LEU A 144 -9.93 -4.22 5.52
N GLU A 145 -9.96 -5.21 6.41
CA GLU A 145 -8.75 -5.83 6.95
C GLU A 145 -8.82 -7.35 6.85
N LEU A 146 -7.79 -7.92 6.24
CA LEU A 146 -7.60 -9.36 6.17
C LEU A 146 -6.29 -9.69 6.86
N MET A 147 -6.39 -10.51 7.91
CA MET A 147 -5.27 -10.94 8.73
C MET A 147 -4.94 -12.41 8.46
N ASN A 148 -3.66 -12.77 8.44
CA ASN A 148 -3.20 -14.17 8.39
C ASN A 148 -3.87 -15.01 7.29
N SER A 149 -4.19 -14.38 6.16
CA SER A 149 -5.05 -14.98 5.13
C SER A 149 -4.28 -15.24 3.83
N LYS A 150 -4.79 -16.14 2.99
CA LYS A 150 -4.13 -16.50 1.72
C LYS A 150 -5.10 -16.60 0.55
N ASN A 151 -4.59 -16.42 -0.66
CA ASN A 151 -5.37 -16.48 -1.90
C ASN A 151 -6.54 -15.50 -1.88
N ILE A 152 -6.22 -14.20 -1.91
CA ILE A 152 -7.18 -13.11 -1.79
C ILE A 152 -7.33 -12.41 -3.13
N LEU A 153 -8.57 -12.21 -3.58
CA LEU A 153 -8.93 -11.40 -4.74
C LEU A 153 -9.92 -10.30 -4.32
N ILE A 154 -9.51 -9.05 -4.45
CA ILE A 154 -10.35 -7.86 -4.27
C ILE A 154 -10.46 -7.18 -5.63
N PHE A 155 -11.65 -7.16 -6.24
CA PHE A 155 -11.79 -6.82 -7.65
C PHE A 155 -13.09 -6.09 -8.00
N ASN A 156 -13.03 -5.05 -8.83
CA ASN A 156 -14.20 -4.29 -9.31
C ASN A 156 -15.04 -3.71 -8.16
N LEU A 157 -14.45 -2.90 -7.30
CA LEU A 157 -15.17 -2.28 -6.17
C LEU A 157 -14.85 -0.81 -6.06
N THR A 158 -15.79 -0.06 -5.49
CA THR A 158 -15.56 1.31 -5.03
C THR A 158 -15.57 1.34 -3.51
N PHE A 159 -14.47 1.77 -2.89
CA PHE A 159 -14.37 2.00 -1.45
C PHE A 159 -14.49 3.51 -1.17
N LEU A 160 -15.36 3.87 -0.23
CA LEU A 160 -15.69 5.26 0.08
C LEU A 160 -15.42 5.54 1.55
N ASN A 161 -14.90 6.73 1.84
CA ASN A 161 -14.89 7.35 3.17
C ASN A 161 -14.42 6.42 4.30
N SER A 162 -13.27 5.77 4.12
CA SER A 162 -12.70 4.90 5.16
C SER A 162 -12.53 5.65 6.51
N PRO A 163 -12.85 5.03 7.65
CA PRO A 163 -12.58 5.63 8.96
C PRO A 163 -11.10 5.86 9.23
N PHE A 164 -10.23 4.97 8.72
CA PHE A 164 -8.77 4.95 8.87
C PHE A 164 -8.18 4.37 7.57
N TRP A 165 -7.17 3.48 7.61
CA TRP A 165 -6.69 2.81 6.38
C TRP A 165 -7.79 2.02 5.68
N THR A 166 -7.75 1.97 4.35
CA THR A 166 -8.86 1.46 3.54
C THR A 166 -8.76 -0.04 3.29
N ILE A 167 -7.72 -0.53 2.63
CA ILE A 167 -7.53 -1.97 2.34
C ILE A 167 -6.23 -2.44 2.97
N HIS A 168 -6.34 -3.20 4.07
CA HIS A 168 -5.21 -3.63 4.90
C HIS A 168 -5.06 -5.17 4.92
N PRO A 169 -4.39 -5.77 3.91
CA PRO A 169 -3.92 -7.14 4.00
C PRO A 169 -2.66 -7.18 4.88
N VAL A 170 -2.81 -7.71 6.09
CA VAL A 170 -1.72 -7.86 7.05
C VAL A 170 -1.43 -9.33 7.31
N TYR A 171 -0.16 -9.71 7.29
CA TYR A 171 0.26 -11.11 7.41
C TYR A 171 -0.36 -12.03 6.35
N CYS A 172 -0.65 -11.49 5.17
CA CYS A 172 -1.30 -12.21 4.10
C CYS A 172 -0.29 -12.75 3.08
N SER A 173 -0.75 -13.68 2.24
CA SER A 173 0.03 -14.17 1.10
C SER A 173 -0.85 -14.36 -0.13
N ASN A 174 -0.31 -14.10 -1.32
CA ASN A 174 -1.03 -14.22 -2.58
C ASN A 174 -2.30 -13.35 -2.61
N VAL A 175 -2.09 -12.04 -2.71
CA VAL A 175 -3.15 -11.02 -2.66
C VAL A 175 -3.20 -10.28 -4.00
N VAL A 176 -4.39 -10.15 -4.57
CA VAL A 176 -4.64 -9.34 -5.77
C VAL A 176 -5.69 -8.29 -5.44
N VAL A 177 -5.34 -7.01 -5.61
CA VAL A 177 -6.26 -5.88 -5.59
C VAL A 177 -6.29 -5.28 -6.98
N LYS A 178 -7.43 -5.38 -7.68
CA LYS A 178 -7.51 -5.05 -9.10
C LYS A 178 -8.76 -4.26 -9.48
N ASN A 179 -8.60 -3.24 -10.32
CA ASN A 179 -9.73 -2.45 -10.83
C ASN A 179 -10.62 -1.91 -9.71
N VAL A 180 -9.97 -1.29 -8.72
CA VAL A 180 -10.61 -0.73 -7.54
C VAL A 180 -10.51 0.78 -7.58
N THR A 181 -11.59 1.45 -7.18
CA THR A 181 -11.64 2.89 -6.95
C THR A 181 -11.72 3.15 -5.45
N ILE A 182 -10.85 4.00 -4.90
CA ILE A 182 -10.88 4.39 -3.49
C ILE A 182 -11.04 5.91 -3.43
N LEU A 183 -12.06 6.40 -2.73
CA LEU A 183 -12.34 7.83 -2.59
C LEU A 183 -12.57 8.20 -1.13
N ALA A 184 -11.79 9.14 -0.62
CA ALA A 184 -12.03 9.83 0.64
C ALA A 184 -11.74 11.33 0.46
N PRO A 185 -12.35 12.22 1.25
CA PRO A 185 -12.02 13.64 1.22
C PRO A 185 -10.51 13.85 1.42
N LEU A 186 -9.90 14.75 0.64
CA LEU A 186 -8.45 14.96 0.64
C LEU A 186 -7.86 15.51 1.95
N ASN A 187 -8.72 15.89 2.91
CA ASN A 187 -8.35 16.29 4.26
C ASN A 187 -8.71 15.24 5.34
N SER A 188 -9.17 14.05 4.93
CA SER A 188 -9.49 12.96 5.85
C SER A 188 -8.19 12.37 6.44
N PRO A 189 -8.09 12.22 7.76
CA PRO A 189 -6.85 11.80 8.39
C PRO A 189 -6.62 10.30 8.28
N ASN A 190 -5.44 9.91 7.78
CA ASN A 190 -4.95 8.52 7.72
C ASN A 190 -5.86 7.59 6.92
N THR A 191 -6.31 8.06 5.76
CA THR A 191 -7.15 7.31 4.82
C THR A 191 -6.35 6.70 3.69
N ASP A 192 -5.21 6.09 4.03
CA ASP A 192 -4.35 5.34 3.13
C ASP A 192 -5.20 4.39 2.25
N GLY A 193 -4.86 4.29 0.97
CA GLY A 193 -5.64 3.50 0.01
C GLY A 193 -5.42 2.00 0.20
N ILE A 194 -4.20 1.51 -0.05
CA ILE A 194 -3.89 0.08 0.06
C ILE A 194 -2.60 -0.11 0.86
N ASP A 195 -2.67 -0.91 1.91
CA ASP A 195 -1.63 -1.09 2.90
C ASP A 195 -1.17 -2.55 2.98
N PRO A 196 -0.36 -3.07 2.03
CA PRO A 196 0.25 -4.37 2.24
C PRO A 196 1.24 -4.30 3.40
N ASP A 197 0.88 -4.98 4.50
CA ASP A 197 1.67 -5.03 5.73
C ASP A 197 2.14 -6.45 6.03
N SER A 198 3.45 -6.64 6.17
CA SER A 198 4.06 -7.93 6.54
C SER A 198 3.53 -9.08 5.65
N SER A 199 3.30 -8.78 4.37
CA SER A 199 2.57 -9.63 3.42
C SER A 199 3.42 -9.98 2.21
N SER A 200 3.21 -11.15 1.63
CA SER A 200 4.03 -11.66 0.53
C SER A 200 3.24 -11.94 -0.74
N THR A 201 3.85 -11.70 -1.90
CA THR A 201 3.24 -11.98 -3.21
C THR A 201 1.93 -11.20 -3.37
N VAL A 202 2.06 -9.88 -3.54
CA VAL A 202 0.94 -8.94 -3.62
C VAL A 202 0.96 -8.26 -4.98
N CYS A 203 -0.20 -8.20 -5.65
CA CYS A 203 -0.39 -7.47 -6.89
C CYS A 203 -1.49 -6.41 -6.71
N ILE A 204 -1.11 -5.15 -6.81
CA ILE A 204 -2.02 -4.00 -6.83
C ILE A 204 -2.00 -3.46 -8.27
N GLU A 205 -3.11 -3.57 -8.99
CA GLU A 205 -3.15 -3.14 -10.38
C GLU A 205 -4.44 -2.48 -10.83
N ASP A 206 -4.33 -1.53 -11.77
CA ASP A 206 -5.48 -0.87 -12.39
C ASP A 206 -6.35 -0.12 -11.36
N CYS A 207 -5.74 0.54 -10.37
CA CYS A 207 -6.46 1.21 -9.28
C CYS A 207 -6.46 2.73 -9.44
N TYR A 208 -7.58 3.36 -9.07
CA TYR A 208 -7.72 4.81 -8.95
C TYR A 208 -7.95 5.21 -7.49
N ILE A 209 -7.16 6.13 -6.96
CA ILE A 209 -7.18 6.45 -5.53
C ILE A 209 -7.17 7.98 -5.31
N GLU A 210 -8.13 8.47 -4.54
CA GLU A 210 -8.11 9.82 -3.97
C GLU A 210 -8.24 9.70 -2.45
N SER A 211 -7.23 10.15 -1.73
CA SER A 211 -7.13 9.97 -0.28
C SER A 211 -6.51 11.18 0.40
N GLY A 212 -6.78 11.32 1.70
CA GLY A 212 -6.10 12.30 2.55
C GLY A 212 -4.73 11.83 3.04
N ASP A 213 -4.36 10.58 2.77
CA ASP A 213 -3.06 9.99 3.06
C ASP A 213 -2.51 9.24 1.83
N ASP A 214 -1.51 8.36 1.97
CA ASP A 214 -0.86 7.70 0.83
C ASP A 214 -1.84 6.90 -0.08
N LEU A 215 -1.57 6.85 -1.40
CA LEU A 215 -2.40 6.01 -2.27
C LEU A 215 -2.11 4.51 -2.02
N VAL A 216 -0.83 4.16 -1.92
CA VAL A 216 -0.36 2.82 -1.50
C VAL A 216 0.75 2.99 -0.48
N ALA A 217 0.64 2.33 0.68
CA ALA A 217 1.65 2.37 1.74
C ALA A 217 2.15 0.95 2.07
N VAL A 218 3.37 0.62 1.69
CA VAL A 218 3.97 -0.68 2.02
C VAL A 218 4.54 -0.62 3.43
N LYS A 219 4.12 -1.54 4.30
CA LYS A 219 4.49 -1.62 5.72
C LYS A 219 4.97 -3.02 6.09
N SER A 220 5.60 -3.17 7.24
CA SER A 220 6.05 -4.46 7.79
C SER A 220 6.28 -4.36 9.30
N GLY A 221 5.32 -3.82 10.06
CA GLY A 221 5.43 -3.68 11.52
C GLY A 221 6.33 -2.55 12.03
N TRP A 222 6.27 -2.31 13.34
CA TRP A 222 6.78 -1.11 14.00
C TRP A 222 7.76 -1.43 15.12
N ASP A 223 8.95 -0.83 15.05
CA ASP A 223 10.05 -0.90 16.01
C ASP A 223 10.35 -2.33 16.48
N GLN A 224 10.57 -2.53 17.78
CA GLN A 224 10.92 -3.83 18.36
C GLN A 224 9.87 -4.91 18.11
N TYR A 225 8.59 -4.54 17.96
CA TYR A 225 7.52 -5.50 17.68
C TYR A 225 7.58 -5.99 16.24
N GLY A 226 7.84 -5.11 15.28
CA GLY A 226 8.07 -5.48 13.89
C GLY A 226 9.35 -6.30 13.73
N ILE A 227 10.43 -5.90 14.43
CA ILE A 227 11.70 -6.65 14.45
C ILE A 227 11.47 -8.06 15.01
N ALA A 228 10.79 -8.19 16.15
CA ALA A 228 10.52 -9.48 16.78
C ALA A 228 9.60 -10.38 15.93
N MET A 229 8.61 -9.78 15.25
CA MET A 229 7.74 -10.51 14.33
C MET A 229 8.51 -11.05 13.11
N ALA A 230 9.58 -10.35 12.70
CA ALA A 230 10.51 -10.75 11.64
C ALA A 230 9.82 -11.18 10.33
N ARG A 231 8.71 -10.52 9.99
CA ARG A 231 7.88 -10.85 8.83
C ARG A 231 7.90 -9.71 7.82
N PRO A 232 8.61 -9.87 6.69
CA PRO A 232 8.75 -8.81 5.72
C PRO A 232 7.51 -8.64 4.84
N SER A 233 7.34 -7.44 4.29
CA SER A 233 6.56 -7.24 3.07
C SER A 233 7.44 -7.48 1.87
N THR A 234 7.09 -8.47 1.03
CA THR A 234 7.97 -8.90 -0.06
C THR A 234 7.25 -9.38 -1.31
N ASN A 235 7.89 -9.22 -2.47
CA ASN A 235 7.36 -9.59 -3.78
C ASN A 235 6.03 -8.88 -4.05
N ILE A 236 6.08 -7.54 -4.07
CA ILE A 236 4.90 -6.69 -4.27
C ILE A 236 5.03 -5.96 -5.59
N VAL A 237 3.99 -6.02 -6.41
CA VAL A 237 3.88 -5.25 -7.64
C VAL A 237 2.76 -4.24 -7.50
N ILE A 238 3.08 -2.97 -7.71
CA ILE A 238 2.15 -1.84 -7.75
C ILE A 238 2.22 -1.29 -9.17
N ARG A 239 1.17 -1.48 -9.96
CA ARG A 239 1.20 -1.07 -11.37
C ARG A 239 -0.07 -0.47 -11.93
N ARG A 240 0.04 0.50 -12.84
CA ARG A 240 -1.11 1.20 -13.42
C ARG A 240 -2.04 1.74 -12.32
N VAL A 241 -1.42 2.42 -11.35
CA VAL A 241 -2.11 3.11 -10.26
C VAL A 241 -2.09 4.59 -10.57
N SER A 242 -3.23 5.26 -10.41
CA SER A 242 -3.34 6.70 -10.58
C SER A 242 -4.12 7.37 -9.45
N GLY A 243 -3.77 8.61 -9.11
CA GLY A 243 -4.45 9.29 -8.00
C GLY A 243 -3.83 10.59 -7.52
N THR A 244 -4.43 11.15 -6.46
CA THR A 244 -3.96 12.36 -5.79
C THR A 244 -4.09 12.30 -4.27
N THR A 245 -3.10 12.87 -3.58
CA THR A 245 -2.99 12.97 -2.12
C THR A 245 -2.20 14.24 -1.73
N PRO A 246 -2.87 15.36 -1.43
CA PRO A 246 -2.21 16.67 -1.26
C PRO A 246 -1.17 16.74 -0.14
N THR A 247 -1.28 15.86 0.85
CA THR A 247 -0.50 15.86 2.09
C THR A 247 0.55 14.75 2.14
N CYS A 248 0.36 13.66 1.39
CA CYS A 248 1.14 12.43 1.52
C CYS A 248 1.71 11.97 0.15
N SER A 249 1.85 10.67 -0.05
CA SER A 249 2.68 10.08 -1.13
C SER A 249 1.83 9.24 -2.08
N GLY A 250 2.12 9.31 -3.37
CA GLY A 250 1.60 8.33 -4.33
C GLY A 250 1.87 6.90 -3.87
N VAL A 251 3.15 6.57 -3.69
CA VAL A 251 3.58 5.33 -3.04
C VAL A 251 4.47 5.65 -1.86
N GLY A 252 4.02 5.29 -0.66
CA GLY A 252 4.81 5.30 0.58
C GLY A 252 5.44 3.94 0.81
N ILE A 253 6.73 3.91 1.14
CA ILE A 253 7.43 2.69 1.58
C ILE A 253 7.92 2.97 3.00
N GLY A 254 7.26 2.34 3.97
CA GLY A 254 7.34 2.66 5.41
C GLY A 254 6.22 3.61 5.90
N SER A 255 6.32 4.18 7.09
CA SER A 255 7.47 4.18 8.00
C SER A 255 7.56 2.97 8.93
N GLU A 256 6.48 2.22 9.09
CA GLU A 256 6.48 0.96 9.84
C GLU A 256 7.11 -0.12 8.97
N MET A 257 8.44 -0.24 8.99
CA MET A 257 9.24 -1.08 8.08
C MET A 257 10.10 -2.12 8.81
N SER A 258 9.84 -2.34 10.09
CA SER A 258 10.77 -2.97 11.03
C SER A 258 10.99 -4.48 10.80
N GLY A 259 10.00 -5.18 10.25
CA GLY A 259 10.09 -6.56 9.78
C GLY A 259 10.79 -6.73 8.43
N GLY A 260 11.10 -5.64 7.73
CA GLY A 260 11.74 -5.60 6.42
C GLY A 260 10.77 -5.42 5.25
N ILE A 261 11.20 -4.65 4.25
CA ILE A 261 10.49 -4.46 2.99
C ILE A 261 11.46 -4.80 1.85
N SER A 262 11.06 -5.70 0.95
CA SER A 262 11.93 -6.11 -0.16
C SER A 262 11.21 -6.47 -1.44
N ASN A 263 11.92 -6.43 -2.57
CA ASN A 263 11.43 -6.92 -3.86
C ASN A 263 10.10 -6.26 -4.24
N ILE A 264 10.11 -4.93 -4.37
CA ILE A 264 8.94 -4.13 -4.72
C ILE A 264 9.13 -3.56 -6.11
N LEU A 265 8.15 -3.76 -6.99
CA LEU A 265 8.07 -3.12 -8.30
C LEU A 265 6.94 -2.10 -8.30
N VAL A 266 7.28 -0.83 -8.50
CA VAL A 266 6.34 0.25 -8.83
C VAL A 266 6.50 0.56 -10.31
N GLN A 267 5.44 0.39 -11.10
CA GLN A 267 5.49 0.57 -12.55
C GLN A 267 4.25 1.25 -13.11
N ASP A 268 4.39 2.15 -14.07
CA ASP A 268 3.25 2.84 -14.70
C ASP A 268 2.39 3.58 -13.66
N LEU A 269 3.02 4.43 -12.87
CA LEU A 269 2.38 5.24 -11.82
C LEU A 269 2.09 6.64 -12.35
N HIS A 270 0.87 7.16 -12.11
CA HIS A 270 0.51 8.56 -12.44
C HIS A 270 -0.04 9.29 -11.21
N VAL A 271 0.65 10.34 -10.75
CA VAL A 271 0.28 11.07 -9.52
C VAL A 271 0.24 12.56 -9.79
N TRP A 272 -0.78 13.25 -9.31
CA TRP A 272 -0.88 14.71 -9.43
C TRP A 272 -1.23 15.40 -8.11
N ASP A 273 -0.94 16.70 -8.01
CA ASP A 273 -1.36 17.57 -6.90
C ASP A 273 -1.02 17.01 -5.51
N SER A 274 0.11 16.31 -5.40
CA SER A 274 0.47 15.52 -4.21
C SER A 274 1.75 15.99 -3.54
N ALA A 275 1.96 15.60 -2.27
CA ALA A 275 3.19 15.99 -1.57
C ALA A 275 4.42 15.25 -2.08
N ALA A 276 4.30 13.95 -2.38
CA ALA A 276 5.32 13.18 -3.08
C ALA A 276 4.72 12.18 -4.06
N ALA A 277 5.46 11.82 -5.13
CA ALA A 277 5.06 10.71 -5.99
C ALA A 277 5.50 9.38 -5.36
N VAL A 278 6.77 9.28 -4.95
CA VAL A 278 7.27 8.14 -4.18
C VAL A 278 8.07 8.62 -2.97
N ARG A 279 7.79 8.01 -1.80
CA ARG A 279 8.43 8.37 -0.55
C ARG A 279 8.88 7.15 0.25
N PHE A 280 10.17 7.09 0.55
CA PHE A 280 10.74 6.18 1.54
C PHE A 280 10.73 6.87 2.91
N LYS A 281 10.18 6.19 3.90
CA LYS A 281 9.97 6.73 5.25
C LYS A 281 10.58 5.76 6.26
N THR A 282 11.43 6.28 7.13
CA THR A 282 11.97 5.52 8.26
C THR A 282 12.58 6.51 9.27
N ASP A 283 12.93 6.02 10.45
CA ASP A 283 13.75 6.77 11.40
C ASP A 283 14.62 5.84 12.25
N GLN A 284 15.47 6.42 13.09
CA GLN A 284 16.16 5.73 14.16
C GLN A 284 15.15 4.92 14.99
N GLY A 285 15.50 3.70 15.41
CA GLY A 285 14.59 2.83 16.16
C GLY A 285 13.82 1.83 15.32
N ARG A 286 13.59 2.12 14.04
CA ARG A 286 12.86 1.21 13.15
C ARG A 286 13.62 -0.09 12.88
N GLY A 287 14.95 -0.07 12.85
CA GLY A 287 15.76 -1.22 12.43
C GLY A 287 15.38 -1.70 11.04
N GLY A 288 15.44 -3.01 10.79
CA GLY A 288 14.98 -3.61 9.54
C GLY A 288 15.70 -3.09 8.29
N TYR A 289 15.05 -3.24 7.14
CA TYR A 289 15.62 -2.87 5.84
C TYR A 289 14.55 -2.53 4.81
N ILE A 290 14.87 -1.66 3.86
CA ILE A 290 14.16 -1.50 2.58
C ILE A 290 15.16 -1.83 1.48
N THR A 291 14.92 -2.87 0.68
CA THR A 291 15.87 -3.28 -0.36
C THR A 291 15.23 -3.82 -1.62
N ASN A 292 15.95 -3.78 -2.75
CA ASN A 292 15.50 -4.30 -4.04
C ASN A 292 14.16 -3.68 -4.48
N ILE A 293 14.18 -2.35 -4.64
CA ILE A 293 12.99 -1.58 -5.03
C ILE A 293 13.22 -1.06 -6.44
N THR A 294 12.31 -1.34 -7.36
CA THR A 294 12.33 -0.79 -8.72
C THR A 294 11.12 0.12 -8.90
N ILE A 295 11.37 1.37 -9.27
CA ILE A 295 10.37 2.38 -9.60
C ILE A 295 10.61 2.76 -11.05
N SER A 296 9.65 2.46 -11.93
CA SER A 296 9.79 2.68 -13.36
C SER A 296 8.55 3.27 -13.99
N ASN A 297 8.72 4.05 -15.07
CA ASN A 297 7.63 4.62 -15.85
C ASN A 297 6.64 5.41 -14.96
N VAL A 298 7.13 6.50 -14.37
CA VAL A 298 6.30 7.36 -13.51
C VAL A 298 6.09 8.70 -14.19
N THR A 299 4.83 9.09 -14.34
CA THR A 299 4.45 10.45 -14.74
C THR A 299 3.88 11.18 -13.54
N MET A 300 4.28 12.44 -13.34
CA MET A 300 3.82 13.19 -12.19
C MET A 300 3.65 14.68 -12.47
N GLU A 301 2.64 15.30 -11.85
CA GLU A 301 2.27 16.69 -12.11
C GLU A 301 2.02 17.45 -10.80
N ARG A 302 2.51 18.70 -10.70
CA ARG A 302 2.22 19.57 -9.54
C ARG A 302 2.61 18.92 -8.20
N ILE A 303 3.73 18.20 -8.20
CA ILE A 303 4.23 17.49 -7.01
C ILE A 303 5.14 18.39 -6.18
N LYS A 304 4.97 18.36 -4.84
CA LYS A 304 5.82 19.16 -3.94
C LYS A 304 7.27 18.68 -3.94
N ILE A 305 7.51 17.39 -3.74
CA ILE A 305 8.84 16.74 -3.82
C ILE A 305 8.67 15.40 -4.55
N PRO A 306 9.23 15.20 -5.74
CA PRO A 306 8.89 14.08 -6.62
C PRO A 306 9.27 12.72 -6.04
N ILE A 307 10.54 12.57 -5.67
CA ILE A 307 11.10 11.41 -4.98
C ILE A 307 11.67 11.89 -3.66
N ARG A 308 11.30 11.22 -2.57
CA ARG A 308 11.72 11.60 -1.23
C ARG A 308 12.21 10.41 -0.41
N ILE A 309 13.39 10.52 0.18
CA ILE A 309 13.79 9.70 1.33
C ILE A 309 13.76 10.64 2.52
N SER A 310 13.00 10.30 3.56
CA SER A 310 12.83 11.19 4.71
C SER A 310 12.98 10.48 6.03
N ARG A 311 13.81 11.07 6.89
CA ARG A 311 13.74 11.00 8.36
C ARG A 311 12.58 11.86 8.90
N GLY A 312 12.23 11.67 10.17
CA GLY A 312 11.15 12.37 10.88
C GLY A 312 9.95 11.49 11.24
N SER A 313 10.01 10.19 10.95
CA SER A 313 9.03 9.19 11.44
C SER A 313 9.47 8.66 12.80
N ASN A 314 9.78 9.56 13.72
CA ASN A 314 10.35 9.29 15.04
C ASN A 314 9.28 9.05 16.12
N ASP A 315 8.07 8.66 15.71
CA ASP A 315 7.07 8.15 16.62
C ASP A 315 7.36 6.68 16.94
N HIS A 316 7.27 6.31 18.22
CA HIS A 316 7.57 4.96 18.70
C HIS A 316 6.36 4.27 19.32
N SER A 317 6.37 2.93 19.25
CA SER A 317 5.29 2.11 19.81
C SER A 317 5.19 2.27 21.31
N ASP A 318 6.33 2.34 22.00
CA ASP A 318 6.45 2.62 23.42
C ASP A 318 7.90 3.00 23.75
N GLU A 319 8.20 3.22 25.02
CA GLU A 319 9.54 3.63 25.52
C GLU A 319 10.61 2.51 25.44
N ASN A 320 10.26 1.28 25.08
CA ASN A 320 11.21 0.16 24.97
C ASN A 320 11.83 0.03 23.57
N TRP A 321 11.58 0.98 22.67
CA TRP A 321 12.21 1.01 21.36
C TRP A 321 13.74 1.12 21.49
N ASP A 322 14.47 0.50 20.57
CA ASP A 322 15.94 0.50 20.61
C ASP A 322 16.52 1.64 19.76
N PRO A 323 17.08 2.71 20.33
CA PRO A 323 17.70 3.79 19.57
C PRO A 323 18.91 3.35 18.74
N LYS A 324 19.48 2.17 18.99
CA LYS A 324 20.58 1.62 18.19
C LYS A 324 20.08 0.79 17.00
N ALA A 325 18.78 0.52 16.90
CA ALA A 325 18.19 -0.15 15.76
C ALA A 325 18.10 0.80 14.56
N LEU A 326 19.19 0.88 13.79
CA LEU A 326 19.28 1.72 12.61
C LEU A 326 18.72 1.00 11.37
N PRO A 327 17.86 1.67 10.57
CA PRO A 327 17.32 1.10 9.34
C PRO A 327 18.35 1.15 8.21
N ARG A 328 18.23 0.23 7.25
CA ARG A 328 19.05 0.23 6.03
C ARG A 328 18.19 0.43 4.79
N ILE A 329 18.66 1.21 3.82
CA ILE A 329 18.05 1.33 2.49
C ILE A 329 19.10 0.98 1.44
N SER A 330 18.78 0.06 0.54
CA SER A 330 19.73 -0.37 -0.50
C SER A 330 19.09 -0.87 -1.78
N ASN A 331 19.84 -0.90 -2.87
CA ASN A 331 19.41 -1.50 -4.15
C ASN A 331 18.08 -0.92 -4.65
N ILE A 332 18.08 0.40 -4.87
CA ILE A 332 16.91 1.14 -5.33
C ILE A 332 17.17 1.57 -6.77
N VAL A 333 16.28 1.24 -7.70
CA VAL A 333 16.34 1.67 -9.10
C VAL A 333 15.15 2.58 -9.39
N ILE A 334 15.41 3.79 -9.88
CA ILE A 334 14.42 4.79 -10.22
C ILE A 334 14.66 5.21 -11.67
N ALA A 335 13.79 4.76 -12.59
CA ALA A 335 14.01 4.90 -14.02
C ALA A 335 12.79 5.43 -14.78
N ASN A 336 13.02 6.16 -15.87
CA ASN A 336 11.97 6.64 -16.78
C ASN A 336 10.91 7.47 -16.04
N ILE A 337 11.35 8.59 -15.48
CA ILE A 337 10.51 9.47 -14.67
C ILE A 337 10.30 10.79 -15.41
N ILE A 338 9.04 11.20 -15.57
CA ILE A 338 8.68 12.49 -16.16
C ILE A 338 7.86 13.28 -15.14
N GLY A 339 8.35 14.46 -14.77
CA GLY A 339 7.69 15.37 -13.84
C GLY A 339 7.42 16.73 -14.47
N VAL A 340 6.19 17.23 -14.36
CA VAL A 340 5.79 18.58 -14.81
C VAL A 340 5.34 19.41 -13.62
N ASP A 341 5.75 20.68 -13.59
CA ASP A 341 5.39 21.64 -12.53
C ASP A 341 5.78 21.13 -11.13
N ILE A 342 7.05 20.72 -11.01
CA ILE A 342 7.60 20.18 -9.77
C ILE A 342 8.07 21.33 -8.87
N LYS A 343 7.58 21.37 -7.63
CA LYS A 343 7.84 22.50 -6.72
C LYS A 343 9.26 22.52 -6.17
N LYS A 344 9.86 21.36 -5.94
CA LYS A 344 11.24 21.19 -5.46
C LYS A 344 11.87 19.95 -6.09
N ALA A 345 13.17 20.01 -6.36
CA ALA A 345 13.96 18.84 -6.72
C ALA A 345 13.90 17.73 -5.64
N PRO A 346 14.32 16.50 -5.95
CA PRO A 346 14.36 15.40 -4.99
C PRO A 346 15.06 15.75 -3.67
N VAL A 347 14.54 15.18 -2.59
CA VAL A 347 15.07 15.33 -1.22
C VAL A 347 15.35 13.95 -0.66
N LEU A 348 16.62 13.62 -0.49
CA LEU A 348 17.12 12.31 -0.11
C LEU A 348 17.87 12.44 1.22
N GLU A 349 17.15 12.35 2.33
CA GLU A 349 17.69 12.51 3.67
C GLU A 349 17.76 11.14 4.36
N GLY A 350 18.94 10.53 4.34
CA GLY A 350 19.28 9.32 5.09
C GLY A 350 19.54 9.61 6.57
N ILE A 351 20.04 8.59 7.26
CA ILE A 351 20.36 8.63 8.69
C ILE A 351 21.86 8.38 8.87
N GLU A 352 22.50 9.21 9.67
CA GLU A 352 23.93 9.07 9.98
C GLU A 352 24.23 7.73 10.66
N GLY A 353 25.36 7.11 10.33
CA GLY A 353 25.79 5.85 10.93
C GLY A 353 25.12 4.59 10.35
N THR A 354 24.31 4.72 9.31
CA THR A 354 23.71 3.57 8.60
C THR A 354 23.76 3.71 7.08
N MET A 355 23.53 2.61 6.38
CA MET A 355 23.68 2.48 4.94
C MET A 355 22.39 2.86 4.22
N PHE A 356 22.47 3.94 3.45
CA PHE A 356 21.48 4.37 2.47
C PHE A 356 22.22 4.52 1.13
N ASP A 357 22.47 3.40 0.45
CA ASP A 357 23.41 3.35 -0.69
C ASP A 357 22.87 2.44 -1.81
N GLY A 358 23.51 2.43 -2.97
CA GLY A 358 23.04 1.64 -4.11
C GLY A 358 21.70 2.17 -4.65
N ILE A 359 21.56 3.50 -4.72
CA ILE A 359 20.41 4.17 -5.31
C ILE A 359 20.77 4.61 -6.73
N CYS A 360 20.03 4.13 -7.72
CA CYS A 360 20.23 4.40 -9.14
C CYS A 360 19.11 5.29 -9.68
N PHE A 361 19.46 6.41 -10.29
CA PHE A 361 18.53 7.23 -11.08
C PHE A 361 18.89 7.16 -12.57
N ARG A 362 17.92 6.84 -13.44
CA ARG A 362 18.16 6.76 -14.89
C ARG A 362 17.02 7.39 -15.69
N ASN A 363 17.34 8.23 -16.67
CA ASN A 363 16.33 8.84 -17.55
C ASN A 363 15.20 9.51 -16.74
N VAL A 364 15.59 10.52 -15.97
CA VAL A 364 14.70 11.27 -15.07
C VAL A 364 14.65 12.71 -15.54
N ASN A 365 13.48 13.20 -15.91
CA ASN A 365 13.29 14.57 -16.36
C ASN A 365 12.20 15.27 -15.54
N LEU A 366 12.60 16.21 -14.70
CA LEU A 366 11.73 16.95 -13.81
C LEU A 366 11.76 18.44 -14.18
N SER A 367 10.63 18.94 -14.69
CA SER A 367 10.42 20.37 -14.91
C SER A 367 10.22 21.05 -13.56
N VAL A 368 11.24 21.76 -13.09
CA VAL A 368 11.29 22.46 -11.80
C VAL A 368 11.82 23.87 -12.00
N GLU A 369 11.30 24.82 -11.22
CA GLU A 369 11.84 26.18 -11.21
C GLU A 369 13.33 26.19 -10.86
N ARG A 370 14.12 27.00 -11.59
CA ARG A 370 15.59 27.04 -11.43
C ARG A 370 16.05 27.29 -9.99
N SER A 371 15.33 28.12 -9.23
CA SER A 371 15.65 28.43 -7.82
C SER A 371 15.41 27.25 -6.85
N LYS A 372 14.66 26.23 -7.29
CA LYS A 372 14.28 25.03 -6.52
C LYS A 372 14.82 23.73 -7.12
N ALA A 373 15.67 23.84 -8.16
CA ALA A 373 16.24 22.72 -8.91
C ALA A 373 17.39 22.00 -8.17
N LYS A 374 17.91 22.57 -7.08
CA LYS A 374 18.98 21.94 -6.29
C LYS A 374 18.41 20.80 -5.45
N TRP A 375 18.91 19.59 -5.68
CA TRP A 375 18.61 18.42 -4.86
C TRP A 375 19.15 18.61 -3.43
N LYS A 376 18.48 18.01 -2.45
CA LYS A 376 19.00 17.89 -1.09
C LYS A 376 19.38 16.44 -0.84
N CYS A 377 20.64 16.18 -0.53
CA CYS A 377 21.15 14.84 -0.19
C CYS A 377 21.90 14.90 1.13
N GLU A 378 21.63 13.95 2.03
CA GLU A 378 22.33 13.79 3.30
C GLU A 378 22.44 12.29 3.60
N TYR A 379 23.65 11.79 3.85
CA TYR A 379 23.91 10.38 4.20
C TYR A 379 23.32 9.37 3.20
N VAL A 380 23.38 9.67 1.91
CA VAL A 380 22.91 8.80 0.82
C VAL A 380 24.00 8.62 -0.23
N GLY A 381 24.00 7.48 -0.93
CA GLY A 381 24.96 7.17 -2.00
C GLY A 381 24.31 6.47 -3.20
N GLY A 382 24.88 6.66 -4.37
CA GLY A 382 24.33 6.06 -5.59
C GLY A 382 24.94 6.57 -6.89
N GLU A 383 24.21 6.34 -7.97
CA GLU A 383 24.60 6.74 -9.33
C GLU A 383 23.41 7.36 -10.07
N ALA A 384 23.68 8.33 -10.96
CA ALA A 384 22.65 8.99 -11.75
C ALA A 384 23.09 9.17 -13.21
N TYR A 385 22.21 8.80 -14.16
CA TYR A 385 22.44 8.88 -15.62
C TYR A 385 21.24 9.51 -16.32
N ASP A 386 21.48 10.48 -17.20
CA ASP A 386 20.43 11.18 -17.95
C ASP A 386 19.35 11.75 -17.00
N VAL A 387 19.80 12.51 -16.00
CA VAL A 387 18.96 13.08 -14.95
C VAL A 387 18.94 14.61 -15.03
N PHE A 388 17.74 15.17 -15.06
CA PHE A 388 17.47 16.59 -14.93
C PHE A 388 16.41 16.84 -13.84
N PRO A 389 16.62 17.80 -12.92
CA PRO A 389 17.79 18.67 -12.79
C PRO A 389 19.04 17.94 -12.26
N LEU A 390 20.20 18.58 -12.38
CA LEU A 390 21.50 18.01 -11.99
C LEU A 390 21.47 17.44 -10.55
N PRO A 391 21.84 16.17 -10.34
CA PRO A 391 21.80 15.53 -9.03
C PRO A 391 22.91 16.03 -8.10
N CYS A 392 22.82 15.62 -6.83
CA CYS A 392 23.84 15.86 -5.81
C CYS A 392 25.19 15.21 -6.18
N GLU A 393 26.27 15.62 -5.52
CA GLU A 393 27.62 15.12 -5.80
C GLU A 393 27.78 13.64 -5.46
N GLU A 394 27.05 13.18 -4.44
CA GLU A 394 26.96 11.79 -3.99
C GLU A 394 26.43 10.81 -5.05
N PHE A 395 25.86 11.33 -6.15
CA PHE A 395 25.33 10.57 -7.29
C PHE A 395 26.12 10.78 -8.59
N ARG A 396 27.17 11.61 -8.57
CA ARG A 396 28.01 11.89 -9.75
C ARG A 396 29.04 10.78 -9.89
N ASN A 397 28.85 9.87 -10.84
CA ASN A 397 29.82 8.81 -11.11
C ASN A 397 30.90 9.25 -12.10
N SER A 398 32.15 8.89 -11.81
CA SER A 398 33.34 9.08 -12.67
C SER A 398 33.90 7.75 -13.22
N SER A 399 33.28 6.62 -12.89
CA SER A 399 33.72 5.27 -13.29
C SER A 399 33.21 4.83 -14.66
N SER A 400 33.99 4.02 -15.38
CA SER A 400 33.68 3.45 -16.70
C SER A 400 32.81 2.19 -16.65
N SER A 401 32.56 1.61 -15.47
CA SER A 401 31.65 0.47 -15.28
C SER A 401 30.59 0.78 -14.22
N SER A 402 29.31 0.73 -14.60
CA SER A 402 28.17 1.08 -13.75
C SER A 402 27.14 -0.03 -13.70
N TRP A 403 26.76 -0.44 -12.49
CA TRP A 403 25.65 -1.37 -12.24
C TRP A 403 24.29 -0.73 -12.56
N CYS A 404 24.18 0.60 -12.44
CA CYS A 404 22.97 1.38 -12.71
C CYS A 404 22.63 1.43 -14.22
N LEU A 405 23.60 1.22 -15.12
CA LEU A 405 23.37 1.10 -16.56
C LEU A 405 23.04 -0.32 -17.03
N GLN A 406 23.37 -1.35 -16.23
CA GLN A 406 23.22 -2.77 -16.60
C GLN A 406 21.90 -3.40 -16.16
N THR A 407 21.11 -2.67 -15.34
CA THR A 407 19.79 -3.06 -14.84
C THR A 407 18.68 -2.36 -15.63
#